data_AF-A0A1M4MVA2-F1
#
_entry.id   AF-A0A1M4MVA2-F1
#
_cell.length_a   1.000
_cell.length_b   1.000
_cell.length_c   1.000
_cell.angle_alpha   90.00
_cell.angle_beta   90.00
_cell.angle_gamma   90.00
#
_symmetry.space_group_name_H-M   'P 1'
#
loop_
_entity.id
_entity.type
_entity.pdbx_description
1 polymer ?
#
loop_
_entity_poly.entity_id
_entity_poly.type
_entity_poly.pdbx_seq_one_letter_code
_entity_poly.pdbx_strand_id
1 'polypeptide(L)'
;MQLPDRTMWVHHDTNFRISAVGDALTQKIKVPAQELIGLGLDDLISAEQKSEFEKFRAQQEHVESSDTPIWRIQTGDGEPLYARIKTAPAPE
;
A
#
# COMPACT_ATOMS: atom_id res chain seq x y z
N MET A 1 -17.02 -17.66 2.46
CA MET A 1 -16.70 -16.64 3.48
C MET A 1 -16.11 -15.45 2.75
N GLN A 2 -16.78 -14.29 2.74
CA GLN A 2 -16.21 -13.06 2.20
C GLN A 2 -15.20 -12.54 3.23
N LEU A 3 -13.92 -12.49 2.86
CA LEU A 3 -12.96 -11.73 3.65
C LEU A 3 -13.43 -10.27 3.64
N PRO A 4 -13.47 -9.56 4.79
CA PRO A 4 -13.78 -8.14 4.81
C PRO A 4 -12.85 -7.42 3.84
N ASP A 5 -13.34 -6.38 3.16
CA ASP A 5 -12.52 -5.64 2.20
C ASP A 5 -11.29 -5.04 2.92
N ARG A 6 -10.14 -5.69 2.68
CA ARG A 6 -8.81 -5.28 3.15
C ARG A 6 -8.08 -4.54 2.04
N THR A 7 -8.82 -3.75 1.27
CA THR A 7 -8.24 -2.83 0.29
C THR A 7 -7.84 -1.56 1.02
N MET A 8 -6.64 -1.07 0.75
CA MET A 8 -6.20 0.24 1.20
C MET A 8 -5.92 1.09 -0.02
N TRP A 9 -6.47 2.29 0.04
CA TRP A 9 -6.34 3.29 -0.98
C TRP A 9 -5.23 4.26 -0.56
N VAL A 10 -4.25 4.42 -1.44
CA VAL A 10 -3.13 5.33 -1.25
C VAL A 10 -2.91 6.14 -2.51
N HIS A 11 -2.61 7.42 -2.32
CA HIS A 11 -2.09 8.24 -3.39
C HIS A 11 -0.57 8.19 -3.33
N HIS A 12 0.05 7.94 -4.48
CA HIS A 12 1.49 7.96 -4.63
C HIS A 12 1.88 8.69 -5.91
N ASP A 13 3.10 9.22 -5.95
CA ASP A 13 3.65 9.85 -7.15
C ASP A 13 4.17 8.80 -8.15
N THR A 14 4.74 9.27 -9.27
CA THR A 14 5.32 8.43 -10.33
C THR A 14 6.51 7.60 -9.85
N ASN A 15 7.16 8.00 -8.76
CA ASN A 15 8.21 7.24 -8.10
C ASN A 15 7.69 6.26 -7.04
N PHE A 16 6.37 6.06 -6.96
CA PHE A 16 5.71 5.19 -5.96
C PHE A 16 5.96 5.64 -4.52
N ARG A 17 6.20 6.94 -4.29
CA ARG A 17 6.25 7.50 -2.94
C ARG A 17 4.88 8.00 -2.53
N ILE A 18 4.52 7.74 -1.30
CA ILE A 18 3.22 8.06 -0.74
C ILE A 18 3.09 9.57 -0.66
N SER A 19 2.11 10.13 -1.36
CA SER A 19 1.79 11.56 -1.33
C SER A 19 0.61 11.85 -0.41
N ALA A 20 -0.34 10.92 -0.31
CA ALA A 20 -1.43 10.99 0.65
C ALA A 20 -1.94 9.60 1.04
N VAL A 21 -2.42 9.49 2.28
CA VAL A 21 -3.05 8.30 2.84
C VAL A 21 -4.44 8.64 3.34
N GLY A 22 -5.40 7.72 3.19
CA GLY A 22 -6.71 7.88 3.81
C GLY A 22 -6.65 7.69 5.32
N ASP A 23 -7.49 8.39 6.07
CA ASP A 23 -7.56 8.28 7.54
C ASP A 23 -7.88 6.84 8.01
N ALA A 24 -8.65 6.09 7.21
CA ALA A 24 -8.91 4.68 7.47
C ALA A 24 -7.64 3.80 7.41
N LEU A 25 -6.63 4.17 6.61
CA LEU A 25 -5.37 3.44 6.55
C LEU A 25 -4.57 3.65 7.84
N THR A 26 -4.36 4.90 8.25
CA THR A 26 -3.59 5.24 9.46
C THR A 26 -4.18 4.58 10.70
N GLN A 27 -5.52 4.55 10.81
CA GLN A 27 -6.22 3.86 11.89
C GLN A 27 -6.05 2.34 11.87
N LYS A 28 -5.95 1.73 10.68
CA LYS A 28 -5.77 0.28 10.49
C LYS A 28 -4.35 -0.16 10.78
N ILE A 29 -3.34 0.55 10.27
CA ILE A 29 -1.93 0.17 10.46
C ILE A 29 -1.29 0.83 11.69
N LYS A 30 -2.04 1.67 12.42
CA LYS A 30 -1.55 2.37 13.62
C LYS A 30 -0.29 3.20 13.39
N VAL A 31 -0.07 3.63 12.15
CA VAL A 31 1.01 4.53 11.75
C VAL A 31 0.38 5.86 11.34
N PRO A 32 0.82 7.00 11.89
CA PRO A 32 0.29 8.30 11.53
C PRO A 32 0.65 8.67 10.08
N ALA A 33 -0.24 9.41 9.41
CA ALA A 33 -0.06 9.80 8.01
C ALA A 33 1.28 10.49 7.75
N GLN A 34 1.73 11.33 8.67
CA GLN A 34 3.00 12.06 8.59
C GLN A 34 4.23 11.16 8.47
N GLU A 35 4.18 9.95 9.05
CA GLU A 35 5.29 8.99 8.96
C GLU A 35 5.22 8.18 7.67
N LEU A 36 4.05 8.10 7.03
CA LEU A 36 3.84 7.38 5.78
C LEU A 36 4.14 8.27 4.57
N ILE A 37 3.75 9.55 4.62
CA ILE A 37 3.96 10.51 3.54
C ILE A 37 5.45 10.67 3.27
N GLY A 38 5.85 10.50 2.01
CA GLY A 38 7.24 10.57 1.56
C GLY A 38 7.98 9.23 1.56
N LEU A 39 7.45 8.19 2.20
CA LEU A 39 7.97 6.82 2.12
C LEU A 39 7.66 6.18 0.77
N GLY A 40 8.49 5.24 0.33
CA GLY A 40 8.16 4.37 -0.78
C GLY A 40 7.07 3.37 -0.39
N LEU A 41 6.25 2.94 -1.34
CA LEU A 41 5.30 1.84 -1.09
C LEU A 41 6.02 0.54 -0.68
N ASP A 42 7.26 0.32 -1.13
CA ASP A 42 8.05 -0.85 -0.73
C ASP A 42 8.53 -0.79 0.72
N ASP A 43 8.64 0.41 1.31
CA ASP A 43 9.00 0.58 2.72
C ASP A 43 7.90 0.06 3.66
N LEU A 44 6.65 0.08 3.20
CA LEU A 44 5.53 -0.47 3.96
C LEU A 44 5.48 -2.00 3.91
N ILE A 45 6.11 -2.60 2.90
CA ILE A 45 6.01 -4.03 2.61
C ILE A 45 7.15 -4.78 3.31
N SER A 46 6.81 -5.93 3.90
CA SER A 46 7.80 -6.80 4.54
C SER A 46 8.95 -7.13 3.58
N ALA A 47 10.18 -7.17 4.11
CA ALA A 47 11.39 -7.48 3.34
C ALA A 47 11.28 -8.77 2.50
N GLU A 48 10.55 -9.77 3.00
CA GLU A 48 10.29 -11.04 2.30
C GLU A 48 9.55 -10.86 0.97
N GLN A 49 8.67 -9.85 0.88
CA GLN A 49 7.85 -9.56 -0.29
C GLN A 49 8.36 -8.37 -1.11
N LYS A 50 9.44 -7.70 -0.66
CA LYS A 50 10.02 -6.56 -1.42
C LYS A 50 10.42 -6.97 -2.83
N SER A 51 11.06 -8.12 -3.00
CA SER A 51 11.46 -8.63 -4.32
C SER A 51 10.25 -8.89 -5.25
N GLU A 52 9.11 -9.32 -4.71
CA GLU A 52 7.87 -9.49 -5.48
C GLU A 52 7.25 -8.14 -5.82
N PHE A 53 7.30 -7.19 -4.88
CA PHE A 53 6.81 -5.84 -5.08
C PHE A 53 7.62 -5.08 -6.14
N GLU A 54 8.95 -5.22 -6.16
CA GLU A 54 9.78 -4.61 -7.20
C GLU A 54 9.46 -5.17 -8.59
N LYS A 55 9.23 -6.48 -8.70
CA LYS A 55 8.77 -7.12 -9.95
C LYS A 55 7.39 -6.61 -10.36
N PHE A 56 6.50 -6.41 -9.40
CA PHE A 56 5.17 -5.84 -9.64
C PHE A 56 5.28 -4.39 -10.11
N ARG A 57 6.10 -3.57 -9.44
CA ARG A 57 6.40 -2.18 -9.83
C ARG A 57 6.96 -2.09 -11.24
N ALA A 58 7.88 -2.98 -11.61
CA ALA A 58 8.46 -3.04 -12.95
C ALA A 58 7.42 -3.44 -14.03
N GLN A 59 6.35 -4.13 -13.65
CA GLN A 59 5.25 -4.52 -14.55
C GLN A 59 4.09 -3.50 -14.56
N GLN A 60 4.04 -2.58 -13.59
CA GLN A 60 2.93 -1.66 -13.34
C GLN A 60 2.83 -0.46 -14.29
N GLU A 61 3.59 -0.43 -15.39
CA GLU A 61 3.41 0.61 -16.42
C GLU A 61 1.98 0.58 -17.02
N HIS A 62 1.24 -0.55 -16.92
CA HIS A 62 -0.11 -0.71 -17.49
C HIS A 62 -1.04 -1.74 -16.79
N VAL A 63 -1.03 -1.86 -15.45
CA VAL A 63 -1.95 -2.81 -14.76
C VAL A 63 -3.15 -2.09 -14.15
N GLU A 64 -4.28 -2.13 -14.86
CA GLU A 64 -5.60 -1.73 -14.36
C GLU A 64 -5.99 -2.54 -13.11
N SER A 65 -5.86 -1.91 -11.94
CA SER A 65 -6.59 -1.99 -10.64
C SER A 65 -7.27 -3.27 -10.11
N SER A 66 -7.26 -4.41 -10.79
CA SER A 66 -8.03 -5.61 -10.41
C SER A 66 -7.16 -6.76 -9.89
N ASP A 67 -5.88 -6.87 -10.28
CA ASP A 67 -5.01 -8.01 -9.93
C ASP A 67 -3.90 -7.68 -8.91
N THR A 68 -4.08 -6.62 -8.10
CA THR A 68 -3.10 -6.26 -7.07
C THR A 68 -2.93 -7.39 -6.04
N PRO A 69 -1.69 -7.88 -5.79
CA PRO A 69 -1.40 -8.89 -4.77
C PRO A 69 -1.79 -8.42 -3.36
N ILE A 70 -1.94 -9.39 -2.45
CA ILE A 70 -2.05 -9.09 -1.02
C ILE A 70 -0.63 -8.94 -0.47
N TRP A 71 -0.33 -7.75 0.06
CA TRP A 71 0.95 -7.43 0.67
C TRP A 71 0.87 -7.55 2.19
N ARG A 72 1.96 -7.99 2.79
CA ARG A 72 2.19 -8.01 4.25
C ARG A 72 2.79 -6.66 4.64
N ILE A 73 2.00 -5.84 5.30
CA ILE A 73 2.36 -4.48 5.71
C ILE A 73 2.75 -4.47 7.18
N GLN A 74 3.87 -3.81 7.49
CA GLN A 74 4.27 -3.59 8.88
C GLN A 74 3.40 -2.49 9.50
N THR A 75 2.79 -2.78 10.64
CA THR A 75 1.97 -1.83 11.41
C THR A 75 2.79 -1.30 12.59
N GLY A 76 2.39 -0.14 13.12
CA GLY A 76 3.03 0.46 14.29
C GLY A 76 2.87 -0.35 15.58
N ASP A 77 1.92 -1.29 15.62
CA ASP A 77 1.66 -2.17 16.76
C ASP A 77 2.52 -3.46 16.74
N GLY A 78 3.25 -3.70 15.63
CA GLY A 78 4.09 -4.89 15.44
C GLY A 78 3.37 -6.10 14.84
N GLU A 79 2.03 -6.08 14.75
CA GLU A 79 1.26 -7.10 14.05
C GLU A 79 1.17 -6.82 12.54
N PRO A 80 1.62 -7.71 11.64
CA PRO A 80 1.57 -7.45 10.21
C PRO A 80 0.13 -7.47 9.68
N LEU A 81 -0.23 -6.47 8.88
CA LEU A 81 -1.53 -6.40 8.20
C LEU A 81 -1.42 -6.94 6.77
N TYR A 82 -2.23 -7.95 6.44
CA TYR A 82 -2.33 -8.46 5.07
C TYR A 82 -3.43 -7.73 4.30
N ALA A 83 -3.04 -6.88 3.35
CA ALA A 83 -3.98 -6.02 2.64
C ALA A 83 -3.53 -5.74 1.20
N ARG A 84 -4.50 -5.41 0.34
CA ARG A 84 -4.23 -5.00 -1.04
C ARG A 84 -3.97 -3.50 -1.07
N ILE A 85 -2.87 -3.10 -1.69
CA ILE A 85 -2.55 -1.69 -1.92
C ILE A 85 -3.09 -1.34 -3.30
N LYS A 86 -4.01 -0.39 -3.36
CA LYS A 86 -4.52 0.17 -4.62
C LYS A 86 -4.22 1.65 -4.71
N THR A 87 -3.85 2.08 -5.91
CA THR A 87 -3.74 3.50 -6.23
C THR A 87 -5.13 4.11 -6.22
N ALA A 88 -5.34 5.10 -5.38
CA ALA A 88 -6.56 5.88 -5.40
C ALA A 88 -6.66 6.64 -6.75
N PRO A 89 -7.86 6.78 -7.34
CA PRO A 89 -8.04 7.60 -8.53
C PRO A 89 -7.59 9.03 -8.25
N ALA A 90 -7.04 9.71 -9.25
CA ALA A 90 -6.69 11.12 -9.11
C ALA A 90 -7.94 11.92 -8.70
N PRO A 91 -7.83 12.86 -7.75
CA PRO A 91 -8.95 13.74 -7.42
C PRO A 91 -9.35 14.55 -8.66
N GLU A 92 -10.65 14.58 -8.96
CA GLU A 92 -11.25 15.42 -10.01
C GLU A 92 -11.17 16.92 -9.70
#